data_AF-A0A810L5R9-F1
#
_entry.id   AF-A0A810L5R9-F1
#
_cell.length_a   1.000
_cell.length_b   1.000
_cell.length_c   1.000
_cell.angle_alpha   90.00
_cell.angle_beta   90.00
_cell.angle_gamma   90.00
#
_symmetry.space_group_name_H-M   'P 1'
#
loop_
_entity.id
_entity.type
_entity.pdbx_description
1 polymer ?
#
loop_
_entity_poly.entity_id
_entity_poly.type
_entity_poly.pdbx_seq_one_letter_code
_entity_poly.pdbx_strand_id
1 'polypeptide(L)'
;MGIGDDREVLSDAIDYLRCPNCAGALTLDDRRVRCPHGHSFDVARHGYLTLRAGGAGPGTGDTAEMVAARQRFLAAGHYSPISDAIRTAAPAGTEPVLDLGAGTGHYLAQLLTAQPDRVGLAVDLSGYALRRAARAHPRIAAIGADAWQPLPVRTGCIGLVLNVFAPRNAAEIARVLTPDGLLLVVTPAADHLGELVATLGLVGVDAAKPDRLATTLADFVPAGAETVRFGLRLDHDEVAAVVGMGPSAHHLPPATLAERIATLPESTAATAAVTVAGYRPRR
;
A
#
# COMPACT_ATOMS: atom_id res chain seq x y z
N MET A 1 22.78 12.93 -4.35
CA MET A 1 22.21 12.06 -3.30
C MET A 1 22.16 10.68 -3.91
N GLY A 2 23.04 9.77 -3.45
CA GLY A 2 23.33 8.51 -4.14
C GLY A 2 22.09 7.64 -4.27
N ILE A 3 21.89 7.08 -5.46
CA ILE A 3 21.00 5.94 -5.66
C ILE A 3 21.63 4.83 -4.82
N GLY A 4 21.05 4.52 -3.65
CA GLY A 4 21.45 3.34 -2.88
C GLY A 4 21.35 2.13 -3.80
N ASP A 5 22.32 1.22 -3.73
CA ASP A 5 22.30 0.05 -4.59
C ASP A 5 21.03 -0.75 -4.27
N ASP A 6 20.06 -0.82 -5.19
CA ASP A 6 18.81 -1.58 -5.02
C ASP A 6 19.09 -3.01 -4.49
N ARG A 7 20.30 -3.54 -4.74
CA ARG A 7 20.82 -4.80 -4.22
C ARG A 7 21.02 -4.84 -2.71
N GLU A 8 21.54 -3.76 -2.11
CA GLU A 8 21.80 -3.67 -0.67
C GLU A 8 20.47 -3.75 0.09
N VAL A 9 19.46 -3.05 -0.40
CA VAL A 9 18.11 -3.04 0.19
C VAL A 9 17.40 -4.40 0.08
N LEU A 10 17.51 -5.06 -1.08
CA LEU A 10 16.97 -6.42 -1.23
C LEU A 10 17.73 -7.43 -0.37
N SER A 11 19.03 -7.22 -0.16
CA SER A 11 19.84 -8.04 0.74
C SER A 11 19.33 -7.92 2.18
N ASP A 12 19.09 -6.70 2.67
CA ASP A 12 18.56 -6.49 4.03
C ASP A 12 17.15 -7.06 4.20
N ALA A 13 16.36 -7.06 3.13
CA ALA A 13 15.00 -7.59 3.14
C ALA A 13 14.90 -9.11 3.05
N ILE A 14 15.91 -9.78 2.48
CA ILE A 14 15.82 -11.22 2.10
C ILE A 14 15.55 -12.12 3.31
N ASP A 15 16.10 -11.75 4.47
CA ASP A 15 15.99 -12.49 5.71
C ASP A 15 14.57 -12.52 6.27
N TYR A 16 13.71 -11.60 5.83
CA TYR A 16 12.30 -11.53 6.22
C TYR A 16 11.36 -12.20 5.21
N LEU A 17 11.89 -12.64 4.06
CA LEU A 17 11.11 -13.27 3.00
C LEU A 17 11.16 -14.80 3.08
N ARG A 18 10.17 -15.45 2.47
CA ARG A 18 10.13 -16.91 2.33
C ARG A 18 9.69 -17.30 0.92
N CYS A 19 10.15 -18.46 0.47
CA CYS A 19 9.78 -18.99 -0.84
C CYS A 19 8.27 -19.18 -0.94
N PRO A 20 7.59 -18.61 -1.95
CA PRO A 20 6.14 -18.75 -2.10
C PRO A 20 5.71 -20.19 -2.43
N ASN A 21 6.62 -21.05 -2.92
CA ASN A 21 6.30 -22.42 -3.32
C ASN A 21 6.49 -23.45 -2.19
N CYS A 22 7.51 -23.29 -1.34
CA CYS A 22 7.86 -24.26 -0.31
C CYS A 22 8.02 -23.67 1.10
N ALA A 23 7.78 -22.37 1.28
CA ALA A 23 7.97 -21.62 2.52
C ALA A 23 9.41 -21.65 3.11
N GLY A 24 10.38 -22.22 2.38
CA GLY A 24 11.78 -22.24 2.79
C GLY A 24 12.44 -20.86 2.75
N ALA A 25 13.57 -20.74 3.46
CA ALA A 25 14.39 -19.54 3.44
C ALA A 25 14.85 -19.18 2.03
N LEU A 26 15.02 -17.89 1.79
CA LEU A 26 15.49 -17.34 0.53
C LEU A 26 16.92 -16.82 0.71
N THR A 27 17.75 -17.02 -0.30
CA THR A 27 19.08 -16.41 -0.39
C THR A 27 19.18 -15.60 -1.68
N LEU A 28 19.84 -14.45 -1.61
CA LEU A 28 20.17 -13.62 -2.77
C LEU A 28 21.57 -13.98 -3.27
N ASP A 29 21.68 -14.34 -4.54
CA ASP A 29 22.91 -14.63 -5.27
C ASP A 29 22.93 -13.77 -6.54
N ASP A 30 23.75 -12.71 -6.55
CA ASP A 30 23.76 -11.63 -7.54
C ASP A 30 22.38 -10.99 -7.78
N ARG A 31 21.67 -11.46 -8.82
CA ARG A 31 20.35 -10.97 -9.26
C ARG A 31 19.29 -12.05 -9.18
N ARG A 32 19.58 -13.13 -8.46
CA ARG A 32 18.72 -14.30 -8.38
C ARG A 32 18.49 -14.66 -6.93
N VAL A 33 17.22 -14.82 -6.59
CA VAL A 33 16.78 -15.28 -5.29
C VAL A 33 16.43 -16.75 -5.38
N ARG A 34 16.97 -17.58 -4.49
CA ARG A 34 16.77 -19.04 -4.51
C ARG A 34 16.38 -19.58 -3.15
N CYS A 35 15.75 -20.75 -3.15
CA CYS A 35 15.54 -21.54 -1.93
C CYS A 35 16.29 -22.89 -2.02
N PRO A 36 16.48 -23.61 -0.90
CA PRO A 36 17.15 -24.92 -0.87
C PRO A 36 16.48 -26.01 -1.71
N HIS A 37 15.19 -25.83 -2.06
CA HIS A 37 14.42 -26.77 -2.88
C HIS A 37 14.54 -26.49 -4.39
N GLY A 38 15.42 -25.58 -4.81
CA GLY A 38 15.71 -25.29 -6.21
C GLY A 38 14.78 -24.28 -6.89
N HIS A 39 13.76 -23.76 -6.20
CA HIS A 39 12.98 -22.63 -6.73
C HIS A 39 13.84 -21.39 -6.84
N SER A 40 13.68 -20.66 -7.94
CA SER A 40 14.50 -19.51 -8.32
C SER A 40 13.63 -18.38 -8.86
N PHE A 41 13.98 -17.15 -8.52
CA PHE A 41 13.28 -15.93 -8.89
C PHE A 41 14.32 -14.89 -9.32
N ASP A 42 14.12 -14.25 -10.46
CA ASP A 42 15.03 -13.21 -10.92
C ASP A 42 14.58 -11.84 -10.40
N VAL A 43 15.54 -11.04 -9.92
CA VAL A 43 15.31 -9.63 -9.58
C VAL A 43 15.12 -8.86 -10.87
N ALA A 44 13.99 -8.14 -10.98
CA ALA A 44 13.68 -7.37 -12.17
C ALA A 44 14.70 -6.25 -12.37
N ARG A 45 14.93 -5.85 -13.63
CA ARG A 45 15.86 -4.76 -13.99
C ARG A 45 15.59 -3.41 -13.30
N HIS A 46 14.40 -3.25 -12.71
CA HIS A 46 13.98 -2.04 -12.02
C HIS A 46 14.00 -2.20 -10.49
N GLY A 47 14.67 -3.23 -9.96
CA GLY A 47 14.95 -3.36 -8.52
C GLY A 47 13.85 -4.02 -7.68
N TYR A 48 12.83 -4.64 -8.29
CA TYR A 48 11.78 -5.36 -7.54
C TYR A 48 11.89 -6.87 -7.75
N LEU A 49 11.40 -7.64 -6.77
CA LEU A 49 11.40 -9.10 -6.78
C LEU A 49 9.97 -9.63 -6.79
N THR A 50 9.58 -10.41 -7.80
CA THR A 50 8.26 -11.05 -7.85
C THR A 50 8.31 -12.42 -7.18
N LEU A 51 7.54 -12.60 -6.10
CA LEU A 51 7.39 -13.85 -5.34
C LEU A 51 5.93 -14.29 -5.36
N ARG A 52 5.54 -15.04 -6.39
CA ARG A 52 4.18 -15.61 -6.54
C ARG A 52 4.26 -17.12 -6.69
N ALA A 53 3.33 -17.83 -6.05
CA ALA A 53 3.15 -19.27 -6.28
C ALA A 53 2.36 -19.45 -7.58
N GLY A 54 2.90 -20.22 -8.53
CA GLY A 54 2.23 -20.50 -9.81
C GLY A 54 2.35 -19.42 -10.90
N GLY A 55 1.57 -19.59 -11.98
CA GLY A 55 1.60 -18.74 -13.17
C GLY A 55 1.05 -17.33 -12.96
N ALA A 56 1.19 -16.47 -13.97
CA ALA A 56 0.69 -15.10 -13.92
C ALA A 56 -0.84 -15.08 -13.78
N GLY A 57 -1.33 -14.85 -12.57
CA GLY A 57 -2.75 -14.52 -12.34
C GLY A 57 -3.17 -13.26 -13.10
N PRO A 58 -4.48 -12.94 -13.15
CA PRO A 58 -4.95 -11.72 -13.79
C PRO A 58 -4.16 -10.56 -13.18
N GLY A 59 -3.47 -9.79 -14.02
CA GLY A 59 -2.68 -8.66 -13.57
C GLY A 59 -3.54 -7.64 -12.82
N THR A 60 -2.93 -6.58 -12.34
CA THR A 60 -3.69 -5.46 -11.78
C THR A 60 -4.50 -4.75 -12.87
N GLY A 61 -5.60 -4.11 -12.47
CA GLY A 61 -6.28 -3.09 -13.29
C GLY A 61 -5.50 -1.78 -13.42
N ASP A 62 -4.41 -1.60 -12.66
CA ASP A 62 -3.56 -0.40 -12.72
C ASP A 62 -2.76 -0.31 -14.03
N THR A 63 -2.94 0.78 -14.78
CA THR A 63 -2.08 1.13 -15.92
C THR A 63 -0.88 1.98 -15.48
N ALA A 64 0.10 2.16 -16.38
CA ALA A 64 1.25 3.02 -16.12
C ALA A 64 0.84 4.48 -15.87
N GLU A 65 -0.17 4.96 -16.59
CA GLU A 65 -0.74 6.30 -16.50
C GLU A 65 -1.45 6.49 -15.16
N MET A 66 -2.24 5.52 -14.71
CA MET A 66 -2.91 5.55 -13.39
C MET A 66 -1.90 5.64 -12.26
N VAL A 67 -0.84 4.81 -12.31
CA VAL A 67 0.24 4.85 -11.31
C VAL A 67 0.98 6.18 -11.35
N ALA A 68 1.24 6.74 -12.53
CA ALA A 68 1.89 8.04 -12.66
C ALA A 68 1.02 9.19 -12.13
N ALA A 69 -0.30 9.17 -12.40
CA ALA A 69 -1.25 10.14 -11.86
C ALA A 69 -1.32 10.06 -10.33
N ARG A 70 -1.43 8.85 -9.77
CA ARG A 70 -1.35 8.60 -8.32
C ARG A 70 -0.06 9.16 -7.73
N GLN A 71 1.08 8.92 -8.37
CA GLN A 71 2.37 9.44 -7.90
C GLN A 71 2.39 10.98 -7.87
N ARG A 72 1.92 11.65 -8.93
CA ARG A 72 1.87 13.13 -8.99
C ARG A 72 0.96 13.69 -7.90
N PHE A 73 -0.24 13.14 -7.75
CA PHE A 73 -1.20 13.57 -6.74
C PHE A 73 -0.62 13.46 -5.31
N LEU A 74 0.00 12.32 -4.99
CA LEU A 74 0.62 12.13 -3.67
C LEU A 74 1.87 13.01 -3.47
N ALA A 75 2.68 13.22 -4.52
CA ALA A 75 3.87 14.07 -4.45
C ALA A 75 3.54 15.57 -4.31
N ALA A 76 2.36 16.00 -4.77
CA ALA A 76 1.85 17.35 -4.55
C ALA A 76 1.45 17.62 -3.08
N GLY A 77 1.45 16.58 -2.23
CA GLY A 77 1.20 16.71 -0.80
C GLY A 77 -0.28 16.77 -0.43
N HIS A 78 -1.20 16.51 -1.38
CA HIS A 78 -2.64 16.50 -1.13
C HIS A 78 -3.02 15.59 0.04
N TYR A 79 -2.37 14.42 0.17
CA TYR A 79 -2.60 13.45 1.24
C TYR A 79 -1.51 13.45 2.32
N SER A 80 -0.72 14.51 2.44
CA SER A 80 0.26 14.66 3.53
C SER A 80 -0.35 14.48 4.94
N PRO A 81 -1.57 15.01 5.25
CA PRO A 81 -2.17 14.78 6.57
C PRO A 81 -2.43 13.30 6.90
N ILE A 82 -2.66 12.45 5.88
CA ILE A 82 -2.79 11.00 6.07
C ILE A 82 -1.43 10.40 6.43
N SER A 83 -0.38 10.81 5.74
CA SER A 83 0.99 10.37 6.04
C SER A 83 1.41 10.80 7.45
N ASP A 84 1.06 12.01 7.87
CA ASP A 84 1.32 12.52 9.21
C ASP A 84 0.61 11.69 10.28
N ALA A 85 -0.67 11.38 10.09
CA ALA A 85 -1.42 10.54 11.02
C ALA A 85 -0.89 9.10 11.10
N ILE A 86 -0.46 8.52 9.96
CA ILE A 86 0.21 7.21 9.95
C ILE A 86 1.50 7.27 10.78
N ARG A 87 2.34 8.31 10.60
CA ARG A 87 3.58 8.46 11.37
C ARG A 87 3.32 8.62 12.86
N THR A 88 2.30 9.38 13.24
CA THR A 88 1.90 9.57 14.65
C THR A 88 1.42 8.27 15.28
N ALA A 89 0.63 7.48 14.55
CA ALA A 89 0.11 6.20 15.03
C ALA A 89 1.14 5.06 15.01
N ALA A 90 2.19 5.18 14.20
CA ALA A 90 3.22 4.16 14.05
C ALA A 90 4.13 4.10 15.29
N PRO A 91 4.28 2.93 15.93
CA PRO A 91 5.17 2.79 17.06
C PRO A 91 6.63 2.94 16.62
N ALA A 92 7.49 3.44 17.50
CA ALA A 92 8.93 3.30 17.32
C ALA A 92 9.32 1.82 17.38
N GLY A 93 10.40 1.45 16.71
CA GLY A 93 10.93 0.07 16.69
C GLY A 93 11.90 -0.14 15.55
N THR A 94 12.54 -1.31 15.52
CA THR A 94 13.56 -1.68 14.52
C THR A 94 13.07 -2.79 13.59
N GLU A 95 11.97 -3.45 13.95
CA GLU A 95 11.39 -4.49 13.12
C GLU A 95 10.83 -3.93 11.80
N PRO A 96 10.92 -4.70 10.70
CA PRO A 96 10.46 -4.26 9.40
C PRO A 96 9.01 -3.76 9.38
N VAL A 97 8.77 -2.83 8.45
CA VAL A 97 7.42 -2.39 8.08
C VAL A 97 7.00 -3.10 6.80
N LEU A 98 5.81 -3.69 6.80
CA LEU A 98 5.19 -4.27 5.61
C LEU A 98 4.05 -3.36 5.13
N ASP A 99 4.12 -2.84 3.92
CA ASP A 99 3.03 -2.09 3.29
C ASP A 99 2.29 -3.01 2.29
N LEU A 100 1.05 -3.38 2.62
CA LEU A 100 0.21 -4.26 1.82
C LEU A 100 -0.64 -3.43 0.85
N GLY A 101 -0.39 -3.59 -0.46
CA GLY A 101 -0.96 -2.73 -1.49
C GLY A 101 -0.23 -1.38 -1.54
N ALA A 102 1.10 -1.42 -1.42
CA ALA A 102 1.94 -0.23 -1.25
C ALA A 102 1.84 0.78 -2.40
N GLY A 103 1.37 0.36 -3.57
CA GLY A 103 1.29 1.19 -4.76
C GLY A 103 2.66 1.76 -5.11
N THR A 104 2.78 3.08 -5.07
CA THR A 104 4.03 3.78 -5.38
C THR A 104 5.05 3.78 -4.24
N GLY A 105 4.72 3.18 -3.09
CA GLY A 105 5.55 3.18 -1.88
C GLY A 105 5.54 4.51 -1.11
N HIS A 106 4.61 5.43 -1.43
CA HIS A 106 4.59 6.78 -0.87
C HIS A 106 4.50 6.81 0.66
N TYR A 107 3.49 6.13 1.24
CA TYR A 107 3.29 6.15 2.69
C TYR A 107 4.44 5.46 3.44
N LEU A 108 4.90 4.31 2.91
CA LEU A 108 6.06 3.60 3.45
C LEU A 108 7.33 4.48 3.42
N ALA A 109 7.60 5.18 2.31
CA ALA A 109 8.76 6.06 2.20
C ALA A 109 8.72 7.22 3.21
N GLN A 110 7.56 7.85 3.39
CA GLN A 110 7.36 8.90 4.39
C GLN A 110 7.58 8.39 5.82
N LEU A 111 7.09 7.19 6.13
CA LEU A 111 7.27 6.57 7.44
C LEU A 111 8.74 6.22 7.71
N LEU A 112 9.43 5.58 6.76
CA LEU A 112 10.84 5.19 6.91
C LEU A 112 11.74 6.41 7.09
N THR A 113 11.42 7.53 6.43
CA THR A 113 12.14 8.80 6.64
C THR A 113 12.14 9.22 8.11
N ALA A 114 11.03 8.99 8.83
CA ALA A 114 10.90 9.31 10.25
C ALA A 114 11.37 8.18 11.19
N GLN A 115 11.51 6.95 10.70
CA GLN A 115 11.94 5.78 11.47
C GLN A 115 13.16 5.12 10.81
N PRO A 116 14.37 5.66 11.06
CA PRO A 116 15.53 5.32 10.26
C PRO A 116 16.07 3.90 10.48
N ASP A 117 15.69 3.26 11.58
CA ASP A 117 16.22 1.93 11.96
C ASP A 117 15.40 0.77 11.36
N ARG A 118 14.43 1.06 10.49
CA ARG A 118 13.56 0.06 9.87
C ARG A 118 13.88 -0.18 8.40
N VAL A 119 13.71 -1.43 7.99
CA VAL A 119 13.57 -1.83 6.58
C VAL A 119 12.08 -1.85 6.20
N GLY A 120 11.76 -1.48 4.97
CA GLY A 120 10.41 -1.52 4.42
C GLY A 120 10.24 -2.62 3.38
N LEU A 121 9.14 -3.36 3.46
CA LEU A 121 8.67 -4.29 2.44
C LEU A 121 7.43 -3.69 1.77
N ALA A 122 7.54 -3.28 0.52
CA ALA A 122 6.40 -2.81 -0.26
C ALA A 122 5.82 -3.98 -1.06
N VAL A 123 4.67 -4.51 -0.65
CA VAL A 123 3.98 -5.58 -1.38
C VAL A 123 2.90 -4.99 -2.27
N ASP A 124 2.98 -5.29 -3.57
CA ASP A 124 1.96 -4.92 -4.54
C ASP A 124 1.89 -5.95 -5.68
N LEU A 125 0.75 -6.01 -6.38
CA LEU A 125 0.57 -6.88 -7.54
C LEU A 125 1.00 -6.18 -8.84
N SER A 126 0.99 -4.84 -8.88
CA SER A 126 1.27 -4.04 -10.07
C SER A 126 2.76 -3.88 -10.29
N GLY A 127 3.27 -4.44 -11.39
CA GLY A 127 4.64 -4.21 -11.84
C GLY A 127 4.94 -2.73 -12.13
N TYR A 128 3.94 -1.92 -12.49
CA TYR A 128 4.13 -0.47 -12.67
C TYR A 128 4.30 0.25 -11.34
N ALA A 129 3.54 -0.15 -10.32
CA ALA A 129 3.60 0.41 -8.98
C ALA A 129 4.92 0.03 -8.29
N LEU A 130 5.31 -1.25 -8.36
CA LEU A 130 6.57 -1.75 -7.79
C LEU A 130 7.81 -1.05 -8.35
N ARG A 131 7.82 -0.68 -9.64
CA ARG A 131 8.91 0.12 -10.23
C ARG A 131 9.06 1.50 -9.57
N ARG A 132 7.95 2.08 -9.09
CA ARG A 132 7.97 3.34 -8.34
C ARG A 132 8.35 3.09 -6.88
N ALA A 133 7.77 2.07 -6.25
CA ALA A 133 8.04 1.71 -4.86
C ALA A 133 9.53 1.40 -4.61
N ALA A 134 10.17 0.63 -5.50
CA ALA A 134 11.60 0.29 -5.42
C ALA A 134 12.51 1.53 -5.38
N ARG A 135 12.03 2.67 -5.92
CA ARG A 135 12.78 3.93 -6.01
C ARG A 135 12.27 4.99 -5.03
N ALA A 136 11.25 4.68 -4.24
CA ALA A 136 10.61 5.64 -3.36
C ALA A 136 11.47 5.95 -2.13
N HIS A 137 12.27 4.98 -1.67
CA HIS A 137 13.20 5.16 -0.55
C HIS A 137 14.32 4.10 -0.61
N PRO A 138 15.58 4.42 -0.28
CA PRO A 138 16.71 3.47 -0.26
C PRO A 138 16.64 2.39 0.84
N ARG A 139 15.47 2.14 1.42
CA ARG A 139 15.24 1.10 2.44
C ARG A 139 13.96 0.30 2.13
N ILE A 140 13.38 0.50 0.94
CA ILE A 140 12.20 -0.24 0.48
C ILE A 140 12.65 -1.36 -0.45
N ALA A 141 12.39 -2.60 -0.05
CA ALA A 141 12.36 -3.73 -0.96
C ALA A 141 10.95 -3.87 -1.54
N ALA A 142 10.83 -3.75 -2.87
CA ALA A 142 9.57 -3.90 -3.57
C ALA A 142 9.33 -5.36 -3.96
N ILE A 143 8.25 -5.95 -3.46
CA ILE A 143 7.93 -7.37 -3.57
C ILE A 143 6.62 -7.55 -4.35
N GLY A 144 6.71 -8.17 -5.51
CA GLY A 144 5.57 -8.52 -6.34
C GLY A 144 4.84 -9.75 -5.80
N ALA A 145 3.71 -9.56 -5.14
CA ALA A 145 2.88 -10.64 -4.60
C ALA A 145 1.40 -10.26 -4.58
N ASP A 146 0.53 -11.27 -4.52
CA ASP A 146 -0.90 -11.07 -4.33
C ASP A 146 -1.22 -11.07 -2.83
N ALA A 147 -1.72 -9.94 -2.33
CA ALA A 147 -2.04 -9.76 -0.91
C ALA A 147 -3.21 -10.64 -0.42
N TRP A 148 -3.96 -11.28 -1.32
CA TRP A 148 -4.96 -12.28 -0.97
C TRP A 148 -4.39 -13.68 -0.78
N GLN A 149 -3.23 -13.96 -1.35
CA GLN A 149 -2.54 -15.25 -1.24
C GLN A 149 -1.64 -15.28 0.00
N PRO A 150 -1.14 -16.47 0.41
CA PRO A 150 -0.10 -16.55 1.43
C PRO A 150 1.08 -15.63 1.09
N LEU A 151 1.39 -14.72 2.00
CA LEU A 151 2.43 -13.72 1.83
C LEU A 151 3.80 -14.41 1.81
N PRO A 152 4.71 -14.00 0.91
CA PRO A 152 6.09 -14.48 0.86
C PRO A 152 6.96 -13.84 1.96
N VAL A 153 6.39 -13.64 3.15
CA VAL A 153 6.99 -13.03 4.34
C VAL A 153 7.00 -14.06 5.46
N ARG A 154 8.11 -14.14 6.21
CA ARG A 154 8.26 -15.07 7.33
C ARG A 154 7.29 -14.74 8.47
N THR A 155 6.97 -15.76 9.25
CA THR A 155 6.08 -15.63 10.41
C THR A 155 6.77 -14.83 11.51
N GLY A 156 6.04 -13.95 12.19
CA GLY A 156 6.50 -13.32 13.43
C GLY A 156 7.67 -12.35 13.28
N CYS A 157 7.85 -11.72 12.11
CA CYS A 157 9.03 -10.87 11.84
C CYS A 157 8.70 -9.42 11.53
N ILE A 158 7.42 -9.05 11.38
CA ILE A 158 7.00 -7.70 11.03
C ILE A 158 6.52 -6.96 12.28
N GLY A 159 7.08 -5.79 12.58
CA GLY A 159 6.64 -4.98 13.71
C GLY A 159 5.47 -4.05 13.38
N LEU A 160 5.31 -3.70 12.11
CA LEU A 160 4.23 -2.83 11.65
C LEU A 160 3.74 -3.24 10.26
N VAL A 161 2.43 -3.44 10.12
CA VAL A 161 1.78 -3.61 8.82
C VAL A 161 0.99 -2.35 8.50
N LEU A 162 1.24 -1.74 7.35
CA LEU A 162 0.40 -0.70 6.77
C LEU A 162 -0.59 -1.33 5.79
N ASN A 163 -1.85 -0.90 5.88
CA ASN A 163 -2.89 -1.26 4.94
C ASN A 163 -3.71 -0.01 4.59
N VAL A 164 -3.27 0.69 3.54
CA VAL A 164 -3.83 1.98 3.13
C VAL A 164 -4.68 1.83 1.88
N PHE A 165 -6.01 1.88 2.03
CA PHE A 165 -6.97 1.66 0.94
C PHE A 165 -6.83 0.34 0.17
N ALA A 166 -6.19 -0.65 0.77
CA ALA A 166 -5.76 -1.88 0.12
C ALA A 166 -6.58 -3.11 0.57
N PRO A 167 -6.58 -4.19 -0.24
CA PRO A 167 -7.05 -5.51 0.21
C PRO A 167 -6.28 -5.98 1.44
N ARG A 168 -6.90 -6.85 2.24
CA ARG A 168 -6.30 -7.32 3.50
C ARG A 168 -6.64 -8.79 3.75
N ASN A 169 -5.61 -9.60 3.98
CA ASN A 169 -5.75 -10.99 4.42
C ASN A 169 -5.41 -11.04 5.92
N ALA A 170 -6.45 -11.04 6.77
CA ALA A 170 -6.29 -10.93 8.22
C ALA A 170 -5.43 -12.07 8.81
N ALA A 171 -5.62 -13.30 8.33
CA ALA A 171 -4.87 -14.46 8.78
C ALA A 171 -3.36 -14.32 8.47
N GLU A 172 -3.03 -13.89 7.25
CA GLU A 172 -1.62 -13.67 6.88
C GLU A 172 -1.01 -12.47 7.59
N ILE A 173 -1.77 -11.39 7.82
CA ILE A 173 -1.31 -10.24 8.62
C ILE A 173 -0.98 -10.71 10.04
N ALA A 174 -1.88 -11.47 10.68
CA ALA A 174 -1.64 -12.00 12.02
C ALA A 174 -0.41 -12.93 12.05
N ARG A 175 -0.22 -13.75 11.01
CA ARG A 175 0.93 -14.65 10.90
C ARG A 175 2.27 -13.91 10.80
N VAL A 176 2.35 -12.83 10.02
CA VAL A 176 3.63 -12.13 9.79
C VAL A 176 4.00 -11.19 10.92
N LEU A 177 3.01 -10.67 11.65
CA LEU A 177 3.23 -9.76 12.78
C LEU A 177 3.97 -10.44 13.92
N THR A 178 4.91 -9.72 14.53
CA THR A 178 5.50 -10.09 15.82
C THR A 178 4.42 -10.07 16.92
N PRO A 179 4.65 -10.70 18.08
CA PRO A 179 3.68 -10.70 19.18
C PRO A 179 3.23 -9.32 19.68
N ASP A 180 4.09 -8.31 19.52
CA ASP A 180 3.83 -6.91 19.91
C ASP A 180 3.59 -5.99 18.69
N GLY A 181 3.50 -6.58 17.50
CA GLY A 181 3.33 -5.87 16.24
C GLY A 181 1.97 -5.18 16.11
N LEU A 182 1.93 -4.16 15.26
CA LEU A 182 0.74 -3.35 15.02
C LEU A 182 0.30 -3.45 13.54
N LEU A 183 -1.00 -3.59 13.31
CA LEU A 183 -1.62 -3.33 12.02
C LEU A 183 -2.22 -1.92 12.05
N LEU A 184 -1.79 -1.05 11.12
CA LEU A 184 -2.44 0.24 10.84
C LEU A 184 -3.29 0.13 9.57
N VAL A 185 -4.58 0.36 9.74
CA VAL A 185 -5.57 0.36 8.66
C VAL A 185 -6.01 1.78 8.38
N VAL A 186 -5.95 2.19 7.12
CA VAL A 186 -6.51 3.47 6.66
C VAL A 186 -7.69 3.21 5.74
N THR A 187 -8.86 3.71 6.14
CA THR A 187 -10.11 3.59 5.38
C THR A 187 -10.78 4.94 5.20
N PRO A 188 -11.47 5.18 4.07
CA PRO A 188 -12.23 6.41 3.89
C PRO A 188 -13.38 6.48 4.89
N ALA A 189 -13.61 7.65 5.47
CA ALA A 189 -14.81 7.93 6.25
C ALA A 189 -16.02 8.13 5.31
N ALA A 190 -17.23 8.20 5.87
CA ALA A 190 -18.47 8.31 5.08
C ALA A 190 -18.52 9.57 4.20
N ASP A 191 -17.89 10.65 4.67
CA ASP A 191 -17.80 11.97 4.03
C ASP A 191 -16.58 12.11 3.10
N HIS A 192 -15.79 11.05 2.90
CA HIS A 192 -14.61 11.10 2.04
C HIS A 192 -14.97 11.42 0.59
N LEU A 193 -14.47 12.55 0.08
CA LEU A 193 -14.69 13.07 -1.27
C LEU A 193 -16.17 13.23 -1.60
N GLY A 194 -17.02 13.48 -0.59
CA GLY A 194 -18.48 13.53 -0.75
C GLY A 194 -18.94 14.52 -1.81
N GLU A 195 -18.27 15.66 -1.95
CA GLU A 195 -18.56 16.66 -2.98
C GLU A 195 -18.34 16.09 -4.39
N LEU A 196 -17.19 15.46 -4.63
CA LEU A 196 -16.88 14.83 -5.91
C LEU A 196 -17.79 13.65 -6.20
N VAL A 197 -18.13 12.85 -5.18
CA VAL A 197 -19.04 11.70 -5.31
C VAL A 197 -20.41 12.16 -5.78
N ALA A 198 -20.97 13.21 -5.14
CA ALA A 198 -22.27 13.76 -5.49
C ALA A 198 -22.27 14.37 -6.89
N THR A 199 -21.29 15.23 -7.21
CA THR A 199 -21.26 15.97 -8.47
C THR A 199 -20.92 15.09 -9.67
N LEU A 200 -20.00 14.14 -9.52
CA LEU A 200 -19.56 13.28 -10.63
C LEU A 200 -20.33 11.95 -10.70
N GLY A 201 -21.27 11.69 -9.78
CA GLY A 201 -22.06 10.46 -9.74
C GLY A 201 -21.20 9.22 -9.52
N LEU A 202 -20.27 9.29 -8.57
CA LEU A 202 -19.30 8.23 -8.25
C LEU A 202 -19.88 7.22 -7.27
N VAL A 203 -19.17 6.10 -7.08
CA VAL A 203 -19.49 5.14 -6.03
C VAL A 203 -19.11 5.74 -4.67
N GLY A 204 -20.10 5.95 -3.81
CA GLY A 204 -19.90 6.43 -2.45
C GLY A 204 -19.29 5.38 -1.50
N VAL A 205 -18.91 5.82 -0.30
CA VAL A 205 -18.44 4.91 0.75
C VAL A 205 -19.63 4.21 1.38
N ASP A 206 -19.65 2.87 1.30
CA ASP A 206 -20.69 2.07 1.91
C ASP A 206 -20.71 2.23 3.45
N ALA A 207 -21.88 2.55 3.99
CA ALA A 207 -22.10 2.76 5.42
C ALA A 207 -21.82 1.51 6.28
N ALA A 208 -21.94 0.29 5.72
CA ALA A 208 -21.63 -0.97 6.42
C ALA A 208 -20.13 -1.33 6.39
N LYS A 209 -19.28 -0.50 5.79
CA LYS A 209 -17.83 -0.75 5.67
C LYS A 209 -17.11 -0.89 7.03
N PRO A 210 -17.43 -0.12 8.08
CA PRO A 210 -16.83 -0.32 9.40
C PRO A 210 -17.16 -1.70 9.99
N ASP A 211 -18.41 -2.14 9.88
CA ASP A 211 -18.84 -3.45 10.42
C ASP A 211 -18.19 -4.63 9.69
N ARG A 212 -18.06 -4.52 8.35
CA ARG A 212 -17.33 -5.50 7.55
C ARG A 212 -15.84 -5.53 7.90
N LEU A 213 -15.24 -4.37 8.18
CA LEU A 213 -13.86 -4.32 8.63
C LEU A 213 -13.70 -5.01 9.99
N ALA A 214 -14.59 -4.74 10.94
CA ALA A 214 -14.58 -5.39 12.25
C ALA A 214 -14.72 -6.92 12.13
N THR A 215 -15.59 -7.40 11.23
CA THR A 215 -15.72 -8.84 10.95
C THR A 215 -14.46 -9.42 10.32
N THR A 216 -13.86 -8.70 9.36
CA THR A 216 -12.60 -9.12 8.70
C THR A 216 -11.45 -9.21 9.71
N LEU A 217 -11.44 -8.36 10.73
CA LEU A 217 -10.39 -8.27 11.75
C LEU A 217 -10.84 -8.88 13.09
N ALA A 218 -11.71 -9.89 13.08
CA ALA A 218 -12.20 -10.55 14.29
C ALA A 218 -11.07 -11.14 15.15
N ASP A 219 -9.94 -11.51 14.55
CA ASP A 219 -8.73 -12.01 15.25
C ASP A 219 -7.82 -10.88 15.74
N PHE A 220 -8.29 -9.63 15.73
CA PHE A 220 -7.55 -8.47 16.21
C PHE A 220 -8.33 -7.69 17.27
N VAL A 221 -7.58 -7.04 18.16
CA VAL A 221 -8.09 -6.12 19.17
C VAL A 221 -7.77 -4.68 18.73
N PRO A 222 -8.77 -3.76 18.69
CA PRO A 222 -8.52 -2.36 18.42
C PRO A 222 -7.56 -1.74 19.44
N ALA A 223 -6.60 -0.95 18.96
CA ALA A 223 -5.57 -0.28 19.77
C ALA A 223 -5.69 1.25 19.75
N GLY A 224 -6.66 1.79 19.01
CA GLY A 224 -6.91 3.22 18.87
C GLY A 224 -7.39 3.55 17.45
N ALA A 225 -8.09 4.66 17.29
CA ALA A 225 -8.49 5.16 15.99
C ALA A 225 -8.58 6.68 16.00
N GLU A 226 -8.16 7.30 14.91
CA GLU A 226 -8.26 8.73 14.67
C GLU A 226 -8.88 8.97 13.29
N THR A 227 -9.87 9.85 13.22
CA THR A 227 -10.40 10.32 11.93
C THR A 227 -9.81 11.67 11.59
N VAL A 228 -9.08 11.72 10.48
CA VAL A 228 -8.44 12.92 9.95
C VAL A 228 -9.32 13.50 8.84
N ARG A 229 -9.62 14.80 8.92
CA ARG A 229 -10.40 15.53 7.92
C ARG A 229 -9.67 16.78 7.49
N PHE A 230 -9.57 17.00 6.19
CA PHE A 230 -8.94 18.19 5.64
C PHE A 230 -9.52 18.56 4.28
N GLY A 231 -9.44 19.85 3.95
CA GLY A 231 -9.89 20.37 2.68
C GLY A 231 -8.84 20.17 1.58
N LEU A 232 -9.33 19.93 0.37
CA LEU A 232 -8.58 19.89 -0.86
C LEU A 232 -9.04 21.02 -1.78
N ARG A 233 -8.11 21.53 -2.59
CA ARG A 233 -8.41 22.36 -3.76
C ARG A 233 -7.71 21.73 -4.93
N LEU A 234 -8.50 21.20 -5.86
CA LEU A 234 -8.02 20.33 -6.93
C LEU A 234 -8.33 20.93 -8.29
N ASP A 235 -7.35 20.88 -9.19
CA ASP A 235 -7.61 21.08 -10.62
C ASP A 235 -8.26 19.84 -11.26
N HIS A 236 -8.57 19.91 -12.54
CA HIS A 236 -9.21 18.81 -13.28
C HIS A 236 -8.35 17.54 -13.34
N ASP A 237 -7.04 17.68 -13.50
CA ASP A 237 -6.11 16.54 -13.57
C ASP A 237 -5.99 15.86 -12.20
N GLU A 238 -6.01 16.64 -11.13
CA GLU A 238 -5.97 16.17 -9.74
C GLU A 238 -7.29 15.51 -9.33
N VAL A 239 -8.44 16.04 -9.78
CA VAL A 239 -9.75 15.39 -9.65
C VAL A 239 -9.73 14.04 -10.38
N ALA A 240 -9.25 13.99 -11.63
CA ALA A 240 -9.15 12.75 -12.37
C ALA A 240 -8.23 11.74 -11.66
N ALA A 241 -7.10 12.20 -11.12
CA ALA A 241 -6.17 11.36 -10.38
C ALA A 241 -6.78 10.77 -9.11
N VAL A 242 -7.41 11.59 -8.25
CA VAL A 242 -7.97 11.12 -6.97
C VAL A 242 -9.16 10.18 -7.19
N VAL A 243 -10.01 10.46 -8.19
CA VAL A 243 -11.12 9.57 -8.55
C VAL A 243 -10.60 8.24 -9.12
N GLY A 244 -9.54 8.31 -9.94
CA GLY A 244 -8.85 7.14 -10.50
C GLY A 244 -8.16 6.25 -9.46
N MET A 245 -7.90 6.77 -8.25
CA MET A 245 -7.36 6.00 -7.12
C MET A 245 -8.44 5.21 -6.36
N GLY A 246 -9.72 5.53 -6.58
CA GLY A 246 -10.86 4.90 -5.91
C GLY A 246 -11.57 3.84 -6.78
N PRO A 247 -12.55 3.12 -6.21
CA PRO A 247 -13.29 2.06 -6.91
C PRO A 247 -14.03 2.56 -8.15
N SER A 248 -14.39 3.84 -8.19
CA SER A 248 -15.09 4.48 -9.31
C SER A 248 -14.34 4.40 -10.65
N ALA A 249 -13.01 4.24 -10.61
CA ALA A 249 -12.18 4.01 -11.79
C ALA A 249 -12.61 2.78 -12.62
N HIS A 250 -13.25 1.79 -11.98
CA HIS A 250 -13.72 0.57 -12.63
C HIS A 250 -15.20 0.61 -13.04
N HIS A 251 -15.93 1.64 -12.62
CA HIS A 251 -17.39 1.71 -12.80
C HIS A 251 -17.84 2.77 -13.81
N LEU A 252 -16.98 3.73 -14.17
CA LEU A 252 -17.28 4.77 -15.16
C LEU A 252 -16.33 4.68 -16.35
N PRO A 253 -16.84 4.74 -17.60
CA PRO A 253 -15.98 4.88 -18.78
C PRO A 253 -15.10 6.14 -18.67
N PRO A 254 -13.79 6.08 -19.00
CA PRO A 254 -12.88 7.21 -18.87
C PRO A 254 -13.35 8.49 -19.59
N ALA A 255 -13.94 8.35 -20.79
CA ALA A 255 -14.47 9.47 -21.55
C ALA A 255 -15.62 10.18 -20.82
N THR A 256 -16.56 9.41 -20.25
CA THR A 256 -17.67 9.97 -19.46
C THR A 256 -17.18 10.68 -18.20
N LEU A 257 -16.16 10.14 -17.53
CA LEU A 257 -15.57 10.81 -16.38
C LEU A 257 -14.91 12.14 -16.79
N ALA A 258 -14.15 12.15 -17.89
CA ALA A 258 -13.52 13.36 -18.40
C ALA A 258 -14.53 14.45 -18.75
N GLU A 259 -15.64 14.10 -19.43
CA GLU A 259 -16.73 15.03 -19.74
C GLU A 259 -17.36 15.63 -18.46
N ARG A 260 -17.57 14.82 -17.42
CA ARG A 260 -18.10 15.31 -16.13
C ARG A 260 -17.10 16.17 -15.37
N ILE A 261 -15.81 15.89 -15.45
CA ILE A 261 -14.78 16.72 -14.83
C ILE A 261 -14.70 18.07 -15.54
N ALA A 262 -14.83 18.11 -16.86
CA ALA A 262 -14.79 19.35 -17.63
C ALA A 262 -15.91 20.34 -17.30
N THR A 263 -17.00 19.92 -16.65
CA THR A 263 -18.06 20.82 -16.18
C THR A 263 -17.78 21.41 -14.79
N LEU A 264 -16.77 20.91 -14.08
CA LEU A 264 -16.35 21.44 -12.80
C LEU A 264 -15.62 22.78 -12.95
N PRO A 265 -15.63 23.65 -11.93
CA PRO A 265 -14.74 24.81 -11.88
C PRO A 265 -13.27 24.41 -12.04
N GLU A 266 -12.44 25.32 -12.54
CA GLU A 266 -10.98 25.11 -12.68
C GLU A 266 -10.31 24.70 -11.35
N SER A 267 -10.82 25.18 -10.23
CA SER A 267 -10.41 24.79 -8.88
C SER A 267 -11.62 24.27 -8.11
N THR A 268 -11.68 22.96 -7.92
CA THR A 268 -12.75 22.27 -7.21
C THR A 268 -12.38 22.05 -5.74
N ALA A 269 -13.24 22.47 -4.83
CA ALA A 269 -13.10 22.15 -3.40
C ALA A 269 -13.65 20.75 -3.12
N ALA A 270 -12.95 19.97 -2.31
CA ALA A 270 -13.40 18.66 -1.85
C ALA A 270 -12.89 18.38 -0.43
N THR A 271 -13.53 17.46 0.27
CA THR A 271 -13.11 17.03 1.60
C THR A 271 -12.47 15.65 1.55
N ALA A 272 -11.23 15.51 2.03
CA ALA A 272 -10.65 14.20 2.32
C ALA A 272 -10.86 13.85 3.79
N ALA A 273 -11.59 12.76 4.04
CA ALA A 273 -11.85 12.23 5.38
C ALA A 273 -11.45 10.76 5.48
N VAL A 274 -10.56 10.40 6.39
CA VAL A 274 -10.08 9.01 6.56
C VAL A 274 -9.95 8.65 8.02
N THR A 275 -10.16 7.38 8.35
CA THR A 275 -9.87 6.84 9.68
C THR A 275 -8.58 6.04 9.61
N VAL A 276 -7.61 6.40 10.45
CA VAL A 276 -6.40 5.63 10.75
C VAL A 276 -6.67 4.85 12.03
N ALA A 277 -6.74 3.52 11.95
CA ALA A 277 -7.05 2.66 13.07
C ALA A 277 -5.95 1.63 13.30
N GLY A 278 -5.52 1.50 14.55
CA GLY A 278 -4.54 0.52 14.99
C GLY A 278 -5.20 -0.75 15.52
N TYR A 279 -4.59 -1.90 15.24
CA TYR A 279 -5.07 -3.21 15.64
C TYR A 279 -3.90 -4.09 16.07
N ARG A 280 -4.06 -4.84 17.17
CA ARG A 280 -3.09 -5.85 17.62
C ARG A 280 -3.67 -7.25 17.46
N PRO A 281 -2.86 -8.27 17.13
CA PRO A 281 -3.35 -9.65 17.10
C PRO A 281 -3.98 -10.04 18.44
N ARG A 282 -5.14 -10.71 18.40
CA ARG A 282 -5.79 -11.29 19.58
C ARG A 282 -4.98 -12.52 19.99
N ARG A 283 -4.53 -12.53 21.24
CA ARG A 283 -3.80 -13.66 21.83
C ARG A 283 -4.77 -14.71 22.37
#